data_AF-A0A7X5XPM9-F1
#
_entry.id   AF-A0A7X5XPM9-F1
#
_cell.length_a   1.000
_cell.length_b   1.000
_cell.length_c   1.000
_cell.angle_alpha   90.00
_cell.angle_beta   90.00
_cell.angle_gamma   90.00
#
_symmetry.space_group_name_H-M   'P 1'
#
loop_
_entity.id
_entity.type
_entity.pdbx_description
1 polymer ?
#
loop_
_entity_poly.entity_id
_entity_poly.type
_entity_poly.pdbx_seq_one_letter_code
_entity_poly.pdbx_strand_id
1 'polypeptide(L)'
;MFGGLQHWIEAQRTRPPAPTRAWIWTLAFGIATLLFGLYLGQVFPQTGHDIAPGYGAPVLAFEFAGSQADLEAIFGFFTDPDQVTRLAAMRTGNERDYLYMLLYASFLVSGCIALWRELRLRALLAAAVLPVAAALCDAWENWLLFDIQTAFTLGDYSPAMASLPYPVAAKFLLLAATNVMIGAAATRLGRWWALFGTLAILAAIPTVMALITPAAFAWALIPSAAGGWLLLLALAATGSWRALARKQPLVDWNDGAPEPATPDATPPARRVFGRRRT
;
A
#
# COMPACT_ATOMS: atom_id res chain seq x y z
N MET A 1 5.20 29.36 -9.26
CA MET A 1 4.16 28.31 -9.15
C MET A 1 4.05 27.68 -7.74
N PHE A 2 5.07 27.72 -6.87
CA PHE A 2 5.01 27.08 -5.54
C PHE A 2 4.05 27.73 -4.52
N GLY A 3 3.82 29.05 -4.59
CA GLY A 3 2.92 29.74 -3.63
C GLY A 3 1.46 29.28 -3.70
N GLY A 4 0.96 28.91 -4.87
CA GLY A 4 -0.44 28.48 -5.04
C GLY A 4 -0.72 27.12 -4.39
N LEU A 5 0.19 26.16 -4.53
CA LEU A 5 0.05 24.83 -3.91
C LEU A 5 0.11 24.94 -2.38
N GLN A 6 1.03 25.74 -1.84
CA GLN A 6 1.15 25.93 -0.40
C GLN A 6 -0.09 26.61 0.19
N HIS A 7 -0.59 27.68 -0.43
CA HIS A 7 -1.83 28.32 0.00
C HIS A 7 -3.02 27.37 -0.08
N TRP A 8 -3.11 26.53 -1.12
CA TRP A 8 -4.16 25.53 -1.22
C TRP A 8 -4.07 24.49 -0.09
N ILE A 9 -2.87 23.98 0.21
CA ILE A 9 -2.65 23.04 1.33
C ILE A 9 -3.06 23.67 2.67
N GLU A 10 -2.71 24.93 2.90
CA GLU A 10 -3.07 25.67 4.11
C GLU A 10 -4.58 25.92 4.20
N ALA A 11 -5.22 26.28 3.10
CA ALA A 11 -6.68 26.42 3.03
C ALA A 11 -7.42 25.09 3.28
N GLN A 12 -6.84 23.95 2.93
CA GLN A 12 -7.43 22.64 3.26
C GLN A 12 -7.28 22.28 4.75
N ARG A 13 -6.27 22.81 5.45
CA ARG A 13 -6.04 22.54 6.88
C ARG A 13 -7.06 23.23 7.77
N THR A 14 -7.55 24.40 7.36
CA THR A 14 -8.51 25.20 8.13
C THR A 14 -9.96 24.78 7.87
N ARG A 15 -10.22 23.88 6.93
CA ARG A 15 -11.57 23.38 6.65
C ARG A 15 -12.05 22.45 7.76
N PRO A 16 -13.33 22.55 8.18
CA PRO A 16 -13.90 21.62 9.13
C PRO A 16 -13.78 20.18 8.60
N PRO A 17 -13.56 19.20 9.49
CA PRO A 17 -13.48 17.80 9.09
C PRO A 17 -14.81 17.39 8.47
N ALA A 18 -14.75 16.83 7.26
CA ALA A 18 -15.91 16.44 6.47
C ALA A 18 -15.66 15.05 5.86
N PRO A 19 -16.71 14.23 5.70
CA PRO A 19 -16.58 12.91 5.12
C PRO A 19 -15.95 12.98 3.72
N THR A 20 -14.82 12.29 3.54
CA THR A 20 -14.08 12.31 2.27
C THR A 20 -14.58 11.21 1.34
N ARG A 21 -14.99 11.59 0.13
CA ARG A 21 -15.27 10.65 -0.97
C ARG A 21 -14.03 9.85 -1.40
N ALA A 22 -12.83 10.26 -0.97
CA ALA A 22 -11.60 9.53 -1.25
C ALA A 22 -11.63 8.10 -0.70
N TRP A 23 -12.29 7.86 0.45
CA TRP A 23 -12.39 6.52 1.01
C TRP A 23 -13.15 5.55 0.10
N ILE A 24 -14.17 6.02 -0.62
CA ILE A 24 -14.94 5.19 -1.56
C ILE A 24 -14.05 4.75 -2.73
N TRP A 25 -13.24 5.69 -3.26
CA TRP A 25 -12.27 5.36 -4.32
C TRP A 25 -11.21 4.39 -3.83
N THR A 26 -10.66 4.61 -2.64
CA THR A 26 -9.69 3.69 -2.01
C THR A 26 -10.29 2.31 -1.81
N LEU A 27 -11.53 2.21 -1.34
CA LEU A 27 -12.20 0.93 -1.16
C LEU A 27 -12.41 0.23 -2.51
N ALA A 28 -12.89 0.95 -3.52
CA ALA A 28 -13.13 0.39 -4.85
C ALA A 28 -11.84 -0.12 -5.49
N PHE A 29 -10.77 0.68 -5.50
CA PHE A 29 -9.48 0.25 -6.02
C PHE A 29 -8.84 -0.85 -5.17
N GLY A 30 -9.03 -0.84 -3.86
CA GLY A 30 -8.54 -1.89 -2.97
C GLY A 30 -9.20 -3.24 -3.23
N ILE A 31 -10.52 -3.26 -3.42
CA ILE A 31 -11.26 -4.47 -3.82
C ILE A 31 -10.80 -4.94 -5.21
N ALA A 32 -10.69 -4.03 -6.18
CA ALA A 32 -10.21 -4.36 -7.52
C ALA A 32 -8.79 -4.94 -7.50
N THR A 33 -7.88 -4.35 -6.72
CA THR A 33 -6.51 -4.82 -6.52
C THR A 33 -6.52 -6.22 -5.90
N LEU A 34 -7.28 -6.44 -4.83
CA LEU A 34 -7.35 -7.75 -4.18
C LEU A 34 -7.88 -8.84 -5.14
N LEU A 35 -8.99 -8.58 -5.81
CA LEU A 35 -9.60 -9.55 -6.74
C LEU A 35 -8.70 -9.82 -7.94
N PHE A 36 -8.09 -8.78 -8.52
CA PHE A 36 -7.20 -8.94 -9.65
C PHE A 36 -5.89 -9.62 -9.24
N GLY A 37 -5.34 -9.33 -8.05
CA GLY A 37 -4.17 -10.02 -7.51
C GLY A 37 -4.43 -11.51 -7.27
N LEU A 38 -5.61 -11.87 -6.75
CA LEU A 38 -6.02 -13.27 -6.63
C LEU A 38 -6.13 -13.96 -7.99
N TYR A 39 -6.70 -13.28 -8.99
CA TYR A 39 -6.74 -13.78 -10.37
C TYR A 39 -5.33 -13.96 -10.95
N LEU A 40 -4.47 -12.95 -10.81
CA LEU A 40 -3.10 -12.97 -11.32
C LEU A 40 -2.27 -14.08 -10.67
N GLY A 41 -2.50 -14.33 -9.38
CA GLY A 41 -1.92 -15.45 -8.64
C GLY A 41 -2.30 -16.82 -9.20
N GLN A 42 -3.36 -16.94 -10.02
CA GLN A 42 -3.71 -18.17 -10.75
C GLN A 42 -3.15 -18.21 -12.19
N VAL A 43 -2.77 -17.05 -12.74
CA VAL A 43 -2.22 -16.92 -14.09
C VAL A 43 -0.72 -17.23 -14.10
N PHE A 44 0.02 -16.76 -13.09
CA PHE A 44 1.43 -17.09 -12.93
C PHE A 44 1.63 -18.59 -12.69
N PRO A 45 2.83 -19.13 -13.02
CA PRO A 45 3.13 -20.53 -12.74
C PRO A 45 3.06 -20.78 -11.23
N GLN A 46 2.34 -21.84 -10.85
CA GLN A 46 2.14 -22.21 -9.44
C GLN A 46 3.37 -22.93 -8.86
N THR A 47 4.18 -23.54 -9.72
CA THR A 47 5.37 -24.31 -9.35
C THR A 47 6.52 -23.99 -10.30
N GLY A 48 7.74 -23.95 -9.74
CA GLY A 48 8.98 -23.93 -10.52
C GLY A 48 9.55 -25.33 -10.71
N HIS A 49 10.67 -25.44 -11.43
CA HIS A 49 11.35 -26.72 -11.66
C HIS A 49 12.04 -27.23 -10.38
N ASP A 50 12.92 -26.42 -9.81
CA ASP A 50 13.69 -26.70 -8.58
C ASP A 50 14.01 -25.41 -7.81
N ILE A 51 12.99 -24.59 -7.56
CA ILE A 51 13.15 -23.31 -6.85
C ILE A 51 13.39 -23.56 -5.36
N ALA A 52 14.43 -22.94 -4.81
CA ALA A 52 14.68 -22.99 -3.37
C ALA A 52 13.48 -22.41 -2.58
N PRO A 53 12.97 -23.09 -1.53
CA PRO A 53 11.71 -22.72 -0.88
C PRO A 53 11.62 -21.28 -0.37
N GLY A 54 12.74 -20.67 0.03
CA GLY A 54 12.75 -19.31 0.57
C GLY A 54 12.48 -18.22 -0.46
N TYR A 55 12.53 -18.51 -1.77
CA TYR A 55 12.05 -17.60 -2.81
C TYR A 55 10.52 -17.50 -2.86
N GLY A 56 9.81 -18.54 -2.40
CA GLY A 56 8.36 -18.59 -2.42
C GLY A 56 7.81 -18.83 -3.82
N ALA A 57 6.93 -17.93 -4.29
CA ALA A 57 6.26 -18.10 -5.57
C ALA A 57 7.25 -18.00 -6.76
N PRO A 58 7.04 -18.73 -7.86
CA PRO A 58 7.93 -18.68 -9.01
C PRO A 58 8.13 -17.29 -9.62
N VAL A 59 7.11 -16.43 -9.56
CA VAL A 59 7.23 -15.03 -9.99
C VAL A 59 8.30 -14.32 -9.16
N LEU A 60 8.26 -14.38 -7.83
CA LEU A 60 9.26 -13.77 -6.96
C LEU A 60 10.67 -14.36 -7.20
N ALA A 61 10.76 -15.68 -7.37
CA ALA A 61 12.04 -16.32 -7.70
C ALA A 61 12.64 -15.72 -8.99
N PHE A 62 11.81 -15.43 -9.97
CA PHE A 62 12.24 -14.82 -11.23
C PHE A 62 12.68 -13.37 -11.05
N GLU A 63 12.01 -12.59 -10.21
CA GLU A 63 12.44 -11.21 -9.88
C GLU A 63 13.84 -11.18 -9.23
N PHE A 64 14.23 -12.23 -8.52
CA PHE A 64 15.55 -12.34 -7.89
C PHE A 64 16.55 -13.20 -8.67
N ALA A 65 16.23 -13.64 -9.89
CA ALA A 65 17.13 -14.46 -10.68
C ALA A 65 18.40 -13.67 -11.07
N GLY A 66 19.57 -14.22 -10.74
CA GLY A 66 20.87 -13.58 -10.99
C GLY A 66 21.73 -14.34 -12.02
N SER A 67 21.35 -15.57 -12.37
CA SER A 67 22.14 -16.45 -13.23
C SER A 67 21.27 -17.37 -14.10
N GLN A 68 21.89 -17.94 -15.13
CA GLN A 68 21.24 -18.96 -15.97
C GLN A 68 20.74 -20.16 -15.16
N ALA A 69 21.50 -20.57 -14.13
CA ALA A 69 21.11 -21.66 -13.25
C ALA A 69 19.82 -21.34 -12.47
N ASP A 70 19.62 -20.07 -12.08
CA ASP A 70 18.35 -19.65 -11.44
C ASP A 70 17.18 -19.77 -12.43
N LEU A 71 17.37 -19.38 -13.69
CA LEU A 71 16.34 -19.50 -14.73
C LEU A 71 15.99 -20.96 -15.02
N GLU A 72 16.98 -21.86 -15.02
CA GLU A 72 16.76 -23.30 -15.15
C GLU A 72 16.03 -23.88 -13.92
N ALA A 73 16.35 -23.41 -12.72
CA ALA A 73 15.62 -23.77 -11.51
C ALA A 73 14.16 -23.28 -11.53
N ILE A 74 13.87 -22.17 -12.19
CA ILE A 74 12.51 -21.62 -12.29
C ILE A 74 11.72 -22.31 -13.41
N PHE A 75 12.24 -22.28 -14.63
CA PHE A 75 11.53 -22.70 -15.83
C PHE A 75 11.76 -24.16 -16.20
N GLY A 76 12.89 -24.74 -15.80
CA GLY A 76 13.33 -26.08 -16.22
C GLY A 76 14.28 -26.04 -17.41
N PHE A 77 14.93 -27.18 -17.65
CA PHE A 77 15.81 -27.40 -18.80
C PHE A 77 15.01 -27.60 -20.10
N PHE A 78 15.68 -27.53 -21.26
CA PHE A 78 15.03 -27.76 -22.56
C PHE A 78 14.42 -29.17 -22.73
N THR A 79 14.83 -30.12 -21.88
CA THR A 79 14.28 -31.48 -21.83
C THR A 79 13.09 -31.62 -20.88
N ASP A 80 12.77 -30.59 -20.09
CA ASP A 80 11.65 -30.61 -19.17
C ASP A 80 10.33 -30.38 -19.94
N PRO A 81 9.39 -31.34 -19.91
CA PRO A 81 8.12 -31.21 -20.63
C PRO A 81 7.27 -30.01 -20.17
N ASP A 82 7.44 -29.53 -18.94
CA ASP A 82 6.65 -28.43 -18.39
C ASP A 82 7.28 -27.05 -18.66
N GLN A 83 8.49 -26.99 -19.23
CA GLN A 83 9.23 -25.74 -19.43
C GLN A 83 8.44 -24.72 -20.25
N VAL A 84 7.88 -25.15 -21.38
CA VAL A 84 7.11 -24.28 -22.28
C VAL A 84 5.87 -23.72 -21.57
N THR A 85 5.19 -24.54 -20.78
CA THR A 85 4.00 -24.13 -20.03
C THR A 85 4.35 -23.11 -18.95
N ARG A 86 5.46 -23.31 -18.20
CA ARG A 86 5.93 -22.36 -17.20
C ARG A 86 6.32 -21.02 -17.81
N LEU A 87 7.07 -21.03 -18.91
CA LEU A 87 7.47 -19.82 -19.64
C LEU A 87 6.25 -19.05 -20.16
N ALA A 88 5.30 -19.74 -20.78
CA ALA A 88 4.08 -19.12 -21.30
C ALA A 88 3.21 -18.52 -20.18
N ALA A 89 3.06 -19.24 -19.06
CA ALA A 89 2.34 -18.74 -17.89
C ALA A 89 3.02 -17.49 -17.29
N MET A 90 4.35 -17.52 -17.14
CA MET A 90 5.12 -16.40 -16.62
C MET A 90 4.99 -15.17 -17.53
N ARG A 91 5.09 -15.36 -18.84
CA ARG A 91 4.92 -14.28 -19.82
C ARG A 91 3.51 -13.69 -19.74
N THR A 92 2.48 -14.54 -19.72
CA THR A 92 1.08 -14.10 -19.60
C THR A 92 0.86 -13.34 -18.29
N GLY A 93 1.42 -13.81 -17.18
CA GLY A 93 1.37 -13.13 -15.89
C GLY A 93 1.96 -11.73 -15.98
N ASN A 94 3.19 -11.59 -16.47
CA ASN A 94 3.87 -10.29 -16.63
C ASN A 94 3.12 -9.33 -17.56
N GLU A 95 2.46 -9.84 -18.61
CA GLU A 95 1.63 -9.02 -19.51
C GLU A 95 0.39 -8.46 -18.79
N ARG A 96 -0.24 -9.27 -17.93
CA ARG A 96 -1.42 -8.86 -17.15
C ARG A 96 -1.07 -7.99 -15.94
N ASP A 97 0.14 -8.12 -15.43
CA ASP A 97 0.61 -7.43 -14.25
C ASP A 97 0.67 -5.90 -14.43
N TYR A 98 0.83 -5.39 -15.65
CA TYR A 98 0.68 -3.94 -15.93
C TYR A 98 -0.66 -3.37 -15.46
N LEU A 99 -1.76 -4.13 -15.58
CA LEU A 99 -3.04 -3.69 -15.05
C LEU A 99 -3.05 -3.72 -13.52
N TYR A 100 -2.43 -4.75 -12.92
CA TYR A 100 -2.28 -4.82 -11.47
C TYR A 100 -1.48 -3.64 -10.92
N MET A 101 -0.41 -3.22 -11.60
CA MET A 101 0.38 -2.02 -11.28
C MET A 101 -0.48 -0.76 -11.19
N LEU A 102 -1.33 -0.55 -12.19
CA LEU A 102 -2.25 0.59 -12.21
C LEU A 102 -3.28 0.51 -11.06
N LEU A 103 -3.80 -0.68 -10.78
CA LEU A 103 -4.77 -0.90 -9.72
C LEU A 103 -4.17 -0.65 -8.33
N TYR A 104 -3.02 -1.27 -8.01
CA TYR A 104 -2.41 -1.10 -6.69
C TYR A 104 -1.89 0.33 -6.50
N ALA A 105 -1.32 0.96 -7.54
CA ALA A 105 -0.87 2.34 -7.44
C ALA A 105 -2.06 3.27 -7.15
N SER A 106 -3.18 3.08 -7.87
CA SER A 106 -4.41 3.84 -7.64
C SER A 106 -4.99 3.63 -6.24
N PHE A 107 -4.96 2.39 -5.75
CA PHE A 107 -5.38 2.04 -4.39
C PHE A 107 -4.54 2.77 -3.33
N LEU A 108 -3.21 2.67 -3.42
CA LEU A 108 -2.31 3.27 -2.43
C LEU A 108 -2.30 4.81 -2.51
N VAL A 109 -2.27 5.39 -3.71
CA VAL A 109 -2.36 6.84 -3.94
C VAL A 109 -3.64 7.40 -3.34
N SER A 110 -4.80 6.81 -3.68
CA SER A 110 -6.09 7.27 -3.17
C SER A 110 -6.16 7.12 -1.65
N GLY A 111 -5.59 6.06 -1.09
CA GLY A 111 -5.51 5.84 0.36
C GLY A 111 -4.66 6.88 1.08
N CYS A 112 -3.48 7.21 0.55
CA CYS A 112 -2.64 8.30 1.07
C CYS A 112 -3.37 9.65 1.00
N ILE A 113 -4.10 9.93 -0.10
CA ILE A 113 -4.93 11.13 -0.23
C ILE A 113 -6.09 11.13 0.78
N ALA A 114 -6.75 10.00 1.01
CA ALA A 114 -7.82 9.87 1.98
C ALA A 114 -7.30 10.16 3.40
N LEU A 115 -6.20 9.52 3.80
CA LEU A 115 -5.53 9.76 5.07
C LEU A 115 -5.04 11.20 5.20
N TRP A 116 -4.51 11.81 4.13
CA TRP A 116 -4.13 13.21 4.14
C TRP A 116 -5.32 14.14 4.38
N ARG A 117 -6.50 13.82 3.84
CA ARG A 117 -7.73 14.60 4.08
C ARG A 117 -8.24 14.47 5.52
N GLU A 118 -8.05 13.33 6.16
CA GLU A 118 -8.44 13.09 7.55
C GLU A 118 -7.44 13.70 8.55
N LEU A 119 -6.13 13.49 8.33
CA LEU A 119 -5.08 13.83 9.29
C LEU A 119 -4.34 15.13 8.98
N ARG A 120 -4.48 15.68 7.77
CA ARG A 120 -3.86 16.93 7.29
C ARG A 120 -2.32 16.95 7.34
N LEU A 121 -1.69 15.78 7.32
CA LEU A 121 -0.23 15.61 7.34
C LEU A 121 0.37 15.71 5.94
N ARG A 122 1.21 16.73 5.69
CA ARG A 122 1.86 16.97 4.39
C ARG A 122 2.66 15.76 3.88
N ALA A 123 3.27 15.01 4.81
CA ALA A 123 4.04 13.82 4.48
C ALA A 123 3.21 12.75 3.75
N LEU A 124 1.90 12.66 3.98
CA LEU A 124 1.02 11.71 3.27
C LEU A 124 0.77 12.11 1.81
N LEU A 125 0.76 13.41 1.52
CA LEU A 125 0.65 13.88 0.14
C LEU A 125 1.94 13.58 -0.64
N ALA A 126 3.10 13.74 0.01
CA ALA A 126 4.38 13.31 -0.57
C ALA A 126 4.44 11.79 -0.73
N ALA A 127 3.97 11.04 0.26
CA ALA A 127 3.93 9.58 0.22
C ALA A 127 3.05 9.03 -0.92
N ALA A 128 2.05 9.78 -1.38
CA ALA A 128 1.23 9.39 -2.53
C ALA A 128 2.04 9.29 -3.85
N VAL A 129 3.25 9.85 -3.93
CA VAL A 129 4.13 9.68 -5.09
C VAL A 129 4.84 8.32 -5.09
N LEU A 130 5.05 7.72 -3.91
CA LEU A 130 5.83 6.47 -3.78
C LEU A 130 5.21 5.29 -4.52
N PRO A 131 3.89 5.02 -4.47
CA PRO A 131 3.28 3.92 -5.23
C PRO A 131 3.35 4.11 -6.74
N VAL A 132 3.32 5.36 -7.21
CA VAL A 132 3.48 5.67 -8.64
C VAL A 132 4.90 5.35 -9.08
N ALA A 133 5.91 5.77 -8.30
CA ALA A 133 7.29 5.42 -8.56
C ALA A 133 7.52 3.90 -8.50
N ALA A 134 6.89 3.21 -7.54
CA ALA A 134 6.95 1.75 -7.44
C ALA A 134 6.40 1.08 -8.70
N ALA A 135 5.22 1.50 -9.18
CA ALA A 135 4.63 0.98 -10.41
C ALA A 135 5.48 1.24 -11.67
N LEU A 136 6.22 2.35 -11.71
CA LEU A 136 7.16 2.61 -12.81
C LEU A 136 8.39 1.70 -12.74
N CYS A 137 8.91 1.43 -11.53
CA CYS A 137 9.97 0.44 -11.34
C CYS A 137 9.50 -0.97 -11.73
N ASP A 138 8.29 -1.34 -11.33
CA ASP A 138 7.64 -2.62 -11.66
C ASP A 138 7.44 -2.78 -13.18
N ALA A 139 7.00 -1.72 -13.86
CA ALA A 139 6.88 -1.71 -15.32
C ALA A 139 8.25 -1.86 -16.02
N TRP A 140 9.29 -1.21 -15.50
CA TRP A 140 10.65 -1.37 -16.02
C TRP A 140 11.16 -2.79 -15.81
N GLU A 141 10.94 -3.36 -14.62
CA GLU A 141 11.25 -4.75 -14.35
C GLU A 141 10.54 -5.69 -15.32
N ASN A 142 9.22 -5.58 -15.52
CA ASN A 142 8.51 -6.49 -16.44
C ASN A 142 9.06 -6.41 -17.87
N TRP A 143 9.49 -5.23 -18.30
CA TRP A 143 10.19 -5.09 -19.57
C TRP A 143 11.52 -5.87 -19.60
N LEU A 144 12.33 -5.81 -18.53
CA LEU A 144 13.56 -6.63 -18.40
C LEU A 144 13.24 -8.13 -18.36
N LEU A 145 12.20 -8.54 -17.63
CA LEU A 145 11.79 -9.94 -17.51
C LEU A 145 11.42 -10.52 -18.89
N PHE A 146 10.73 -9.76 -19.75
CA PHE A 146 10.44 -10.23 -21.11
C PHE A 146 11.70 -10.44 -21.94
N ASP A 147 12.67 -9.54 -21.85
CA ASP A 147 13.96 -9.68 -22.55
C ASP A 147 14.70 -10.94 -22.08
N ILE A 148 14.74 -11.16 -20.75
CA ILE A 148 15.35 -12.36 -20.15
C ILE A 148 14.65 -13.64 -20.63
N GLN A 149 13.32 -13.68 -20.64
CA GLN A 149 12.58 -14.85 -21.14
C GLN A 149 12.85 -15.12 -22.62
N THR A 150 12.96 -14.07 -23.44
CA THR A 150 13.29 -14.21 -24.86
C THR A 150 14.70 -14.76 -25.05
N ALA A 151 15.70 -14.23 -24.36
CA ALA A 151 17.07 -14.74 -24.41
C ALA A 151 17.16 -16.19 -23.91
N PHE A 152 16.52 -16.51 -22.79
CA PHE A 152 16.47 -17.87 -22.24
C PHE A 152 15.89 -18.88 -23.23
N THR A 153 14.81 -18.51 -23.93
CA THR A 153 14.20 -19.36 -24.96
C THR A 153 15.12 -19.62 -26.15
N LEU A 154 16.02 -18.68 -26.44
CA LEU A 154 17.05 -18.81 -27.49
C LEU A 154 18.32 -19.54 -27.00
N GLY A 155 18.38 -19.89 -25.72
CA GLY A 155 19.57 -20.48 -25.09
C GLY A 155 20.71 -19.47 -24.89
N ASP A 156 20.39 -18.19 -24.77
CA ASP A 156 21.34 -17.08 -24.61
C ASP A 156 21.20 -16.36 -23.26
N TYR A 157 22.24 -15.62 -22.88
CA TYR A 157 22.26 -14.79 -21.68
C TYR A 157 21.79 -13.36 -22.00
N SER A 158 20.78 -12.87 -21.26
CA SER A 158 20.35 -11.48 -21.39
C SER A 158 21.16 -10.55 -20.48
N PRO A 159 21.73 -9.45 -21.01
CA PRO A 159 22.31 -8.38 -20.21
C PRO A 159 21.32 -7.73 -19.22
N ALA A 160 20.02 -7.86 -19.46
CA ALA A 160 18.97 -7.35 -18.57
C ALA A 160 19.04 -8.01 -17.18
N MET A 161 19.57 -9.24 -17.07
CA MET A 161 19.78 -9.90 -15.78
C MET A 161 20.65 -9.10 -14.82
N ALA A 162 21.66 -8.38 -15.32
CA ALA A 162 22.50 -7.53 -14.48
C ALA A 162 21.76 -6.28 -13.97
N SER A 163 20.72 -5.85 -14.68
CA SER A 163 19.93 -4.67 -14.34
C SER A 163 18.71 -5.00 -13.48
N LEU A 164 18.21 -6.24 -13.53
CA LEU A 164 17.00 -6.70 -12.84
C LEU A 164 16.96 -6.38 -11.33
N PRO A 165 18.05 -6.53 -10.55
CA PRO A 165 17.99 -6.29 -9.10
C PRO A 165 17.62 -4.84 -8.71
N TYR A 166 17.90 -3.85 -9.57
CA TYR A 166 17.68 -2.44 -9.26
C TYR A 166 16.20 -2.04 -9.22
N PRO A 167 15.39 -2.25 -10.28
CA PRO A 167 13.96 -1.94 -10.22
C PRO A 167 13.22 -2.82 -9.20
N VAL A 168 13.61 -4.08 -9.02
CA VAL A 168 13.05 -4.99 -8.01
C VAL A 168 13.27 -4.44 -6.59
N ALA A 169 14.52 -4.08 -6.25
CA ALA A 169 14.81 -3.48 -4.95
C ALA A 169 14.07 -2.15 -4.76
N ALA A 170 14.05 -1.30 -5.79
CA ALA A 170 13.38 -0.01 -5.74
C ALA A 170 11.87 -0.15 -5.52
N LYS A 171 11.17 -1.02 -6.27
CA LYS A 171 9.72 -1.21 -6.13
C LYS A 171 9.35 -1.65 -4.72
N PHE A 172 10.05 -2.64 -4.17
CA PHE A 172 9.74 -3.17 -2.85
C PHE A 172 10.05 -2.18 -1.73
N LEU A 173 11.16 -1.43 -1.82
CA LEU A 173 11.46 -0.38 -0.83
C LEU A 173 10.44 0.76 -0.87
N LEU A 174 9.97 1.16 -2.06
CA LEU A 174 8.95 2.19 -2.22
C LEU A 174 7.59 1.74 -1.67
N LEU A 175 7.19 0.48 -1.92
CA LEU A 175 5.99 -0.11 -1.35
C LEU A 175 6.08 -0.24 0.18
N ALA A 176 7.23 -0.70 0.70
CA ALA A 176 7.47 -0.77 2.15
C ALA A 176 7.42 0.62 2.80
N ALA A 177 8.04 1.63 2.20
CA ALA A 177 7.98 3.01 2.68
C ALA A 177 6.53 3.55 2.67
N THR A 178 5.75 3.21 1.65
CA THR A 178 4.31 3.54 1.61
C THR A 178 3.57 2.89 2.77
N ASN A 179 3.81 1.61 3.04
CA ASN A 179 3.21 0.89 4.16
C ASN A 179 3.60 1.49 5.52
N VAL A 180 4.86 1.91 5.69
CA VAL A 180 5.30 2.63 6.90
C VAL A 180 4.53 3.93 7.06
N MET A 181 4.33 4.71 6.00
CA MET A 181 3.57 5.96 6.05
C MET A 181 2.08 5.73 6.38
N ILE A 182 1.47 4.70 5.81
CA ILE A 182 0.08 4.29 6.14
C ILE A 182 0.00 3.83 7.60
N GLY A 183 0.93 3.00 8.06
CA GLY A 183 0.96 2.50 9.43
C GLY A 183 1.15 3.64 10.45
N ALA A 184 2.08 4.56 10.17
CA ALA A 184 2.33 5.74 11.00
C ALA A 184 1.14 6.72 11.04
N ALA A 185 0.34 6.79 9.96
CA ALA A 185 -0.91 7.52 9.97
C ALA A 185 -1.98 6.81 10.82
N ALA A 186 -2.09 5.49 10.68
CA ALA A 186 -3.06 4.70 11.43
C ALA A 186 -2.85 4.79 12.95
N THR A 187 -1.60 4.94 13.42
CA THR A 187 -1.33 5.13 14.86
C THR A 187 -1.91 6.41 15.47
N ARG A 188 -2.36 7.35 14.64
CA ARG A 188 -3.02 8.59 15.08
C ARG A 188 -4.55 8.50 15.11
N LEU A 189 -5.13 7.37 14.70
CA LEU A 189 -6.59 7.20 14.56
C LEU A 189 -7.26 6.51 15.76
N GLY A 190 -6.49 6.03 16.74
CA GLY A 190 -6.98 5.36 17.96
C GLY A 190 -6.19 4.09 18.31
N ARG A 191 -6.47 3.51 19.49
CA ARG A 191 -5.65 2.42 20.06
C ARG A 191 -5.58 1.17 19.18
N TRP A 192 -6.70 0.75 18.60
CA TRP A 192 -6.75 -0.43 17.72
C TRP A 192 -6.00 -0.19 16.41
N TRP A 193 -6.18 0.98 15.79
CA TRP A 193 -5.46 1.36 14.58
C TRP A 193 -3.96 1.53 14.84
N ALA A 194 -3.55 1.93 16.04
CA ALA A 194 -2.15 2.00 16.43
C ALA A 194 -1.48 0.63 16.52
N LEU A 195 -2.18 -0.38 17.04
CA LEU A 195 -1.66 -1.75 17.03
C LEU A 195 -1.41 -2.23 15.59
N PHE A 196 -2.43 -2.17 14.73
CA PHE A 196 -2.30 -2.64 13.35
C PHE A 196 -1.34 -1.79 12.52
N GLY A 197 -1.31 -0.46 12.75
CA GLY A 197 -0.35 0.44 12.13
C GLY A 197 1.09 0.11 12.51
N THR A 198 1.35 -0.26 13.77
CA THR A 198 2.67 -0.70 14.22
C THR A 198 3.07 -2.02 13.55
N LEU A 199 2.15 -2.98 13.46
CA LEU A 199 2.39 -4.25 12.76
C LEU A 199 2.72 -4.01 11.27
N ALA A 200 2.01 -3.10 10.60
CA ALA A 200 2.28 -2.73 9.22
C ALA A 200 3.65 -2.06 9.04
N ILE A 201 4.12 -1.28 10.01
CA ILE A 201 5.48 -0.72 10.00
C ILE A 201 6.53 -1.83 10.16
N LEU A 202 6.34 -2.74 11.13
CA LEU A 202 7.27 -3.85 11.38
C LEU A 202 7.38 -4.80 10.19
N ALA A 203 6.31 -4.93 9.39
CA ALA A 203 6.31 -5.69 8.14
C ALA A 203 7.27 -5.12 7.07
N ALA A 204 7.84 -3.93 7.24
CA ALA A 204 8.91 -3.45 6.36
C ALA A 204 10.25 -4.17 6.60
N ILE A 205 10.46 -4.77 7.77
CA ILE A 205 11.72 -5.44 8.13
C ILE A 205 12.00 -6.63 7.20
N PRO A 206 11.07 -7.59 7.00
CA PRO A 206 11.28 -8.68 6.05
C PRO A 206 11.53 -8.23 4.62
N THR A 207 11.05 -7.04 4.22
CA THR A 207 11.34 -6.50 2.87
C THR A 207 12.83 -6.23 2.72
N VAL A 208 13.45 -5.56 3.70
CA VAL A 208 14.90 -5.31 3.68
C VAL A 208 15.68 -6.63 3.75
N MET A 209 15.23 -7.58 4.58
CA MET A 209 15.87 -8.89 4.69
C MET A 209 15.81 -9.66 3.37
N ALA A 210 14.68 -9.64 2.66
CA ALA A 210 14.51 -10.28 1.36
C ALA A 210 15.45 -9.70 0.29
N LEU A 211 15.77 -8.40 0.33
CA LEU A 211 16.71 -7.80 -0.61
C LEU A 211 18.17 -8.18 -0.33
N ILE A 212 18.51 -8.51 0.92
CA ILE A 212 19.87 -8.90 1.31
C ILE A 212 20.06 -10.40 1.14
N THR A 213 19.08 -11.20 1.54
CA THR A 213 19.11 -12.67 1.52
C THR A 213 17.80 -13.25 0.96
N PRO A 214 17.55 -13.09 -0.36
CA PRO A 214 16.28 -13.49 -0.97
C PRO A 214 15.97 -14.97 -0.81
N ALA A 215 16.99 -15.83 -0.92
CA ALA A 215 16.87 -17.27 -0.70
C ALA A 215 16.33 -17.67 0.69
N ALA A 216 16.34 -16.76 1.68
CA ALA A 216 15.79 -17.00 3.01
C ALA A 216 14.47 -16.25 3.28
N PHE A 217 14.24 -15.11 2.63
CA PHE A 217 13.17 -14.18 3.01
C PHE A 217 12.28 -13.67 1.87
N ALA A 218 12.56 -13.95 0.60
CA ALA A 218 11.74 -13.43 -0.50
C ALA A 218 10.26 -13.89 -0.41
N TRP A 219 10.00 -15.11 0.09
CA TRP A 219 8.63 -15.57 0.40
C TRP A 219 7.83 -14.63 1.31
N ALA A 220 8.52 -13.84 2.16
CA ALA A 220 7.89 -12.93 3.10
C ALA A 220 7.49 -11.59 2.48
N LEU A 221 7.89 -11.28 1.23
CA LEU A 221 7.59 -10.00 0.57
C LEU A 221 6.09 -9.78 0.36
N ILE A 222 5.39 -10.79 -0.18
CA ILE A 222 3.95 -10.74 -0.41
C ILE A 222 3.17 -10.49 0.90
N PRO A 223 3.33 -11.32 1.97
CA PRO A 223 2.60 -11.08 3.22
C PRO A 223 3.00 -9.76 3.89
N SER A 224 4.24 -9.32 3.73
CA SER A 224 4.73 -8.03 4.26
C SER A 224 4.04 -6.84 3.59
N ALA A 225 3.93 -6.85 2.27
CA ALA A 225 3.16 -5.86 1.52
C ALA A 225 1.67 -5.92 1.88
N ALA A 226 1.10 -7.13 1.90
CA ALA A 226 -0.32 -7.37 2.16
C ALA A 226 -0.77 -6.83 3.52
N GLY A 227 0.06 -6.93 4.57
CA GLY A 227 -0.28 -6.43 5.90
C GLY A 227 -0.70 -4.95 5.92
N GLY A 228 0.09 -4.08 5.27
CA GLY A 228 -0.23 -2.65 5.16
C GLY A 228 -1.44 -2.38 4.25
N TRP A 229 -1.62 -3.18 3.19
CA TRP A 229 -2.71 -3.04 2.24
C TRP A 229 -4.05 -3.44 2.85
N LEU A 230 -4.08 -4.53 3.64
CA LEU A 230 -5.25 -4.97 4.38
C LEU A 230 -5.65 -3.97 5.45
N LEU A 231 -4.68 -3.36 6.15
CA LEU A 231 -4.94 -2.24 7.05
C LEU A 231 -5.59 -1.07 6.31
N LEU A 232 -5.03 -0.66 5.17
CA LEU A 232 -5.60 0.43 4.37
C LEU A 232 -7.02 0.10 3.88
N LEU A 233 -7.27 -1.13 3.47
CA LEU A 233 -8.59 -1.60 3.03
C LEU A 233 -9.60 -1.53 4.19
N ALA A 234 -9.21 -1.95 5.40
CA ALA A 234 -10.05 -1.86 6.59
C ALA A 234 -10.36 -0.39 6.98
N LEU A 235 -9.36 0.50 6.87
CA LEU A 235 -9.56 1.94 7.03
C LEU A 235 -10.52 2.50 5.98
N ALA A 236 -10.38 2.07 4.72
CA ALA A 236 -11.24 2.51 3.63
C ALA A 236 -12.69 2.02 3.77
N ALA A 237 -12.89 0.79 4.19
CA ALA A 237 -14.22 0.26 4.51
C ALA A 237 -14.87 1.05 5.65
N THR A 238 -14.13 1.26 6.74
CA THR A 238 -14.61 2.03 7.91
C THR A 238 -14.91 3.48 7.56
N GLY A 239 -13.99 4.14 6.85
CA GLY A 239 -14.12 5.52 6.41
C GLY A 239 -15.29 5.71 5.45
N SER A 240 -15.48 4.78 4.49
CA SER A 240 -16.62 4.79 3.58
C SER A 240 -17.94 4.62 4.31
N TRP A 241 -18.00 3.68 5.26
CA TRP A 241 -19.19 3.46 6.09
C TRP A 241 -19.55 4.70 6.91
N ARG A 242 -18.59 5.29 7.64
CA ARG A 242 -18.84 6.52 8.42
C ARG A 242 -19.26 7.69 7.54
N ALA A 243 -18.65 7.83 6.36
CA ALA A 243 -19.00 8.87 5.42
C ALA A 243 -20.43 8.74 4.86
N LEU A 244 -20.84 7.52 4.49
CA LEU A 244 -22.15 7.29 3.87
C LEU A 244 -23.27 7.14 4.90
N ALA A 245 -23.08 6.30 5.92
CA ALA A 245 -24.13 5.97 6.89
C ALA A 245 -24.27 7.02 7.99
N ARG A 246 -23.15 7.63 8.43
CA ARG A 246 -23.14 8.59 9.55
C ARG A 246 -22.92 10.03 9.13
N LYS A 247 -22.55 10.28 7.87
CA LYS A 247 -22.13 11.60 7.37
C LYS A 247 -21.01 12.23 8.22
N GLN A 248 -20.17 11.39 8.82
CA GLN A 248 -19.10 11.78 9.74
C GLN A 248 -17.72 11.46 9.15
N PRO A 249 -16.69 12.25 9.48
CA PRO A 249 -15.30 11.92 9.17
C PRO A 249 -14.81 10.69 9.94
N LEU A 250 -13.67 10.12 9.52
CA LEU A 250 -13.05 9.01 10.26
C LEU A 250 -12.45 9.48 11.58
N VAL A 251 -11.91 10.69 11.61
CA VAL A 251 -11.42 11.35 12.83
C VAL A 251 -12.27 12.57 13.13
N ASP A 252 -12.87 12.61 14.31
CA ASP A 252 -13.46 13.83 14.85
C ASP A 252 -12.48 14.45 15.86
N TRP A 253 -11.90 15.58 15.50
CA TRP A 253 -10.97 16.31 16.38
C TRP A 253 -11.71 17.18 17.40
N ASN A 254 -13.04 17.33 17.28
CA ASN A 254 -13.84 18.23 18.12
C ASN A 254 -14.34 17.56 19.41
N ASP A 255 -14.30 16.23 19.53
CA ASP A 255 -14.75 15.49 20.73
C ASP A 255 -13.91 15.80 22.00
N GLY A 256 -12.79 16.54 21.87
CA GLY A 256 -11.93 16.93 22.98
C GLY A 256 -12.05 18.39 23.43
N ALA A 257 -12.79 19.24 22.71
CA ALA A 257 -13.01 20.61 23.16
C ALA A 257 -14.15 20.57 24.20
N PRO A 258 -13.91 20.93 25.48
CA PRO A 258 -14.99 21.07 26.43
C PRO A 258 -16.02 22.02 25.83
N GLU A 259 -17.27 21.55 25.76
CA GLU A 259 -18.40 22.36 25.31
C GLU A 259 -18.30 23.71 26.04
N PRO A 260 -18.16 24.84 25.33
CA PRO A 260 -18.03 26.13 25.99
C PRO A 260 -19.24 26.24 26.90
N ALA A 261 -18.97 26.26 28.22
CA ALA A 261 -20.01 26.19 29.23
C ALA A 261 -21.13 27.12 28.80
N THR A 262 -22.29 26.54 28.47
CA THR A 262 -23.49 27.32 28.19
C THR A 262 -23.58 28.34 29.31
N PRO A 263 -23.56 29.65 29.03
CA PRO A 263 -23.55 30.65 30.09
C PRO A 263 -24.76 30.37 30.96
N ASP A 264 -24.47 29.87 32.16
CA ASP A 264 -25.44 29.24 33.03
C ASP A 264 -26.54 30.26 33.30
N ALA A 265 -27.76 29.75 33.34
CA ALA A 265 -28.95 30.52 33.59
C ALA A 265 -28.72 31.50 34.75
N THR A 266 -29.13 32.74 34.50
CA THR A 266 -29.26 33.87 35.44
C THR A 266 -29.13 33.44 36.91
N PRO A 267 -28.12 33.94 37.66
CA PRO A 267 -27.94 33.55 39.06
C PRO A 267 -29.25 33.77 39.85
N PRO A 268 -29.64 32.82 40.72
CA PRO A 268 -30.92 32.89 41.42
C PRO A 268 -31.04 34.21 42.18
N ALA A 269 -32.14 34.92 41.94
CA ALA A 269 -32.44 36.20 42.55
C ALA A 269 -32.27 36.11 44.08
N ARG A 270 -31.29 36.88 44.57
CA ARG A 270 -30.96 36.98 46.00
C ARG A 270 -32.22 37.44 46.75
N ARG A 271 -32.83 36.56 47.56
CA ARG A 271 -33.97 36.94 48.42
C ARG A 271 -33.49 37.97 49.44
N VAL A 272 -33.83 39.23 49.20
CA VAL A 272 -33.64 40.33 50.15
C VAL A 272 -34.62 40.10 51.31
N PHE A 273 -34.09 39.68 52.46
CA PHE A 273 -34.84 39.58 53.71
C PHE A 273 -35.25 41.00 54.16
N GLY A 274 -36.52 41.32 53.96
CA GLY A 274 -37.12 42.58 54.39
C GLY A 274 -37.26 42.67 55.91
N ARG A 275 -36.68 43.72 56.48
CA ARG A 275 -36.79 44.18 57.87
C ARG A 275 -38.25 44.24 58.36
N ARG A 276 -38.50 43.70 59.55
CA ARG A 276 -39.66 44.06 60.38
C ARG A 276 -39.63 45.56 60.69
N ARG A 277 -40.74 46.26 60.42
CA ARG A 277 -41.04 47.56 61.04
C ARG A 277 -41.90 47.31 62.28
N THR A 278 -41.41 47.77 63.42
CA THR A 278 -42.20 48.15 64.60
C THR A 278 -42.94 49.44 64.33
#